data_AF-A0A8S9IQZ8-F1
#
_entry.id   AF-A0A8S9IQZ8-F1
#
_cell.length_a   1.000
_cell.length_b   1.000
_cell.length_c   1.000
_cell.angle_alpha   90.00
_cell.angle_beta   90.00
_cell.angle_gamma   90.00
#
_symmetry.space_group_name_H-M   'P 1'
#
loop_
_entity.id
_entity.type
_entity.pdbx_description
1 polymer ?
#
loop_
_entity_poly.entity_id
_entity_poly.type
_entity_poly.pdbx_seq_one_letter_code
_entity_poly.pdbx_strand_id
1 'polypeptide(L)'
;MLKLGNDVEDTRSPKYKCCISAWPRKPCTQLNRVATFSLLTPLSLSLMPPPMYLFSLSFSSAVRDIAYYSRNSKNCLAVFLSDGNLSFVEFPARDTWEDLEGRDFNAEVSECKTALGSVTHLLWLDVHSLLCVSAYGSSQNKCLSSGSSETELHGSYLQEVEVVCQEDHVPDQVTSSGFAASVTSQTPLESPGMALAWNPSKRDSAFVEFDGGKVLSYASRSGFMETRINDNSISFPSACPWVRVAQVDVGGVHKPLVCGLDDMGRLYINGKSLCNNCSSFSFYSELDNEVVTHLIILTKQDFLFIVDTEDVLEGDVALGNVYFVIDGRKRDEEVMSYVNVWEKGAKVIGVLNGDEAAVILQTVRGNLECIYPRKLVLSSITNALAQQRFKDALNLVRRHRIDFNVIVDLYGWQAFLQSAVEFVEQVNNLNHVTEFVCAMKNEDVTLSQSEMMILLQYLSI
;
A
#
# COMPACT_ATOMS: atom_id res chain seq x y z
N MET A 1 17.58 28.06 38.42
CA MET A 1 16.39 28.89 38.10
C MET A 1 16.45 29.16 36.61
N LEU A 2 15.44 28.65 35.91
CA LEU A 2 15.40 28.38 34.47
C LEU A 2 15.43 29.65 33.60
N LYS A 3 16.22 29.60 32.54
CA LYS A 3 15.95 30.22 31.23
C LYS A 3 16.60 29.32 30.19
N LEU A 4 15.80 28.45 29.56
CA LEU A 4 16.14 27.79 28.31
C LEU A 4 15.33 28.51 27.23
N GLY A 5 16.06 29.12 26.30
CA GLY A 5 15.53 29.81 25.15
C GLY A 5 15.29 28.83 24.01
N ASN A 6 14.17 29.07 23.33
CA ASN A 6 13.81 28.77 21.95
C ASN A 6 14.82 27.93 21.15
N ASP A 7 14.48 26.65 20.97
CA ASP A 7 14.86 25.90 19.78
C ASP A 7 13.74 26.01 18.75
N VAL A 8 14.17 26.27 17.52
CA VAL A 8 13.34 26.43 16.32
C VAL A 8 12.70 25.10 15.95
N GLU A 9 11.38 25.13 15.75
CA GLU A 9 10.57 24.05 15.19
C GLU A 9 11.12 23.60 13.83
N ASP A 10 11.64 22.39 13.76
CA ASP A 10 11.88 21.66 12.51
C ASP A 10 10.66 20.77 12.24
N THR A 11 9.58 21.39 11.75
CA THR A 11 8.33 20.69 11.37
C THR A 11 8.42 20.20 9.93
N ARG A 12 8.96 19.00 9.74
CA ARG A 12 8.63 18.16 8.58
C ARG A 12 8.19 16.79 9.09
N SER A 13 6.89 16.63 9.25
CA SER A 13 6.24 15.34 9.50
C SER A 13 6.52 14.40 8.32
N PRO A 14 7.16 13.24 8.51
CA PRO A 14 7.30 12.26 7.43
C PRO A 14 5.93 11.68 7.07
N LYS A 15 5.54 11.83 5.79
CA LYS A 15 4.21 11.44 5.28
C LYS A 15 4.20 9.96 4.89
N TYR A 16 4.40 9.05 5.83
CA TYR A 16 4.39 7.61 5.56
C TYR A 16 3.04 7.12 5.00
N LYS A 17 3.03 6.32 3.92
CA LYS A 17 1.81 5.66 3.43
C LYS A 17 1.24 4.73 4.51
N CYS A 18 -0.03 4.94 4.85
CA CYS A 18 -0.67 4.21 5.95
C CYS A 18 -1.04 2.79 5.51
N CYS A 19 -0.48 1.79 6.19
CA CYS A 19 -1.05 0.45 6.21
C CYS A 19 -2.10 0.45 7.33
N ILE A 20 -3.35 0.83 7.02
CA ILE A 20 -4.44 0.63 7.98
C ILE A 20 -4.76 -0.85 7.99
N SER A 21 -4.57 -1.49 9.14
CA SER A 21 -5.22 -2.76 9.38
C SER A 21 -6.60 -2.48 9.99
N ALA A 22 -7.65 -2.88 9.26
CA ALA A 22 -9.03 -2.84 9.73
C ALA A 22 -9.44 -4.27 10.08
N TRP A 23 -9.75 -4.51 11.35
CA TRP A 23 -10.19 -5.84 11.80
C TRP A 23 -11.61 -5.75 12.35
N PRO A 24 -12.56 -6.58 11.86
CA PRO A 24 -13.82 -6.78 12.55
C PRO A 24 -13.53 -7.47 13.90
N ARG A 25 -14.12 -6.96 14.99
CA ARG A 25 -13.94 -7.52 16.34
C ARG A 25 -14.41 -8.99 16.35
N LYS A 26 -13.53 -9.95 16.67
CA LYS A 26 -13.93 -11.36 16.82
C LYS A 26 -14.92 -11.50 18.00
N PRO A 27 -16.08 -12.16 17.83
CA PRO A 27 -16.99 -12.41 18.94
C PRO A 27 -16.41 -13.46 19.89
N CYS A 28 -16.42 -13.16 21.19
CA CYS A 28 -16.29 -14.18 22.22
C CYS A 28 -17.47 -15.15 22.13
N THR A 29 -17.17 -16.42 21.88
CA THR A 29 -17.98 -17.63 22.11
C THR A 29 -19.51 -17.57 21.90
N GLN A 30 -19.97 -18.39 20.94
CA GLN A 30 -21.36 -18.83 20.66
C GLN A 30 -22.25 -17.87 19.83
N LEU A 31 -22.69 -18.41 18.68
CA LEU A 31 -23.64 -17.91 17.67
C LEU A 31 -23.21 -16.71 16.78
N ASN A 32 -23.13 -17.00 15.47
CA ASN A 32 -23.00 -16.10 14.32
C ASN A 32 -23.62 -14.69 14.53
N ARG A 33 -22.82 -13.73 15.02
CA ARG A 33 -23.14 -12.29 14.95
C ARG A 33 -22.07 -11.58 14.14
N VAL A 34 -22.52 -10.90 13.10
CA VAL A 34 -21.72 -10.10 12.16
C VAL A 34 -21.23 -8.84 12.89
N ALA A 35 -19.97 -8.43 12.68
CA ALA A 35 -19.36 -7.34 13.44
C ALA A 35 -19.89 -5.96 13.01
N THR A 36 -20.30 -5.14 13.98
CA THR A 36 -20.76 -3.74 13.81
C THR A 36 -19.66 -2.71 14.09
N PHE A 37 -18.43 -3.18 14.32
CA PHE A 37 -17.28 -2.34 14.68
C PHE A 37 -16.13 -2.57 13.71
N SER A 38 -15.44 -1.49 13.37
CA SER A 38 -14.15 -1.52 12.68
C SER A 38 -13.08 -1.00 13.62
N LEU A 39 -12.05 -1.82 13.87
CA LEU A 39 -10.89 -1.44 14.67
C LEU A 39 -9.80 -0.94 13.73
N LEU A 40 -9.29 0.28 13.95
CA LEU A 40 -8.29 0.88 13.06
C LEU A 40 -6.94 0.99 13.76
N THR A 41 -5.90 0.52 13.08
CA THR A 41 -4.51 0.78 13.48
C THR A 41 -3.72 1.24 12.25
N PRO A 42 -3.32 2.52 12.19
CA PRO A 42 -2.35 3.00 11.22
C PRO A 42 -0.96 2.46 11.57
N LEU A 43 -0.51 1.40 10.88
CA LEU A 43 0.74 0.73 11.24
C LEU A 43 2.00 1.59 11.00
N SER A 44 1.86 2.72 10.29
CA SER A 44 2.92 3.73 10.16
C SER A 44 3.07 4.62 11.39
N LEU A 45 2.07 4.68 12.27
CA LEU A 45 2.13 5.44 13.53
C LEU A 45 2.36 4.53 14.73
N SER A 46 1.68 3.38 14.77
CA SER A 46 1.80 2.45 15.90
C SER A 46 1.68 1.00 15.47
N LEU A 47 2.63 0.17 15.91
CA LEU A 47 2.63 -1.28 15.71
C LEU A 47 1.85 -1.99 16.83
N MET A 48 0.55 -1.68 16.97
CA MET A 48 -0.31 -2.35 17.94
C MET A 48 -0.68 -3.75 17.40
N PRO A 49 -0.27 -4.85 18.07
CA PRO A 49 -0.66 -6.18 17.62
C PRO A 49 -2.14 -6.44 17.90
N PRO A 50 -2.84 -7.18 17.01
CA PRO A 50 -4.17 -7.69 17.30
C PRO A 50 -4.21 -8.46 18.65
N PRO A 51 -5.19 -8.23 19.53
CA PRO A 51 -6.46 -7.53 19.30
C PRO A 51 -6.45 -6.03 19.64
N MET A 52 -5.30 -5.42 19.93
CA MET A 52 -5.21 -3.99 20.24
C MET A 52 -5.43 -3.13 18.98
N TYR A 53 -5.88 -1.90 19.18
CA TYR A 53 -6.20 -0.94 18.14
C TYR A 53 -6.02 0.49 18.64
N LEU A 54 -5.82 1.43 17.71
CA LEU A 54 -5.64 2.84 18.06
C LEU A 54 -6.97 3.47 18.44
N PHE A 55 -7.99 3.35 17.58
CA PHE A 55 -9.34 3.85 17.83
C PHE A 55 -10.38 2.95 17.14
N SER A 56 -11.65 3.09 17.52
CA SER A 56 -12.74 2.28 16.94
C SER A 56 -13.84 3.11 16.30
N LEU A 57 -14.44 2.54 15.25
CA LEU A 57 -15.65 3.05 14.62
C LEU A 57 -16.79 2.06 14.86
N SER A 58 -17.94 2.56 15.29
CA SER A 58 -19.17 1.80 15.43
C SER A 58 -20.16 2.18 14.31
N PHE A 59 -20.87 1.19 13.80
CA PHE A 59 -21.84 1.32 12.73
C PHE A 59 -23.20 0.76 13.16
N SER A 60 -24.27 1.27 12.57
CA SER A 60 -25.66 0.84 12.82
C SER A 60 -25.90 -0.64 12.47
N SER A 61 -25.20 -1.11 11.44
CA SER A 61 -25.33 -2.42 10.83
C SER A 61 -23.96 -3.05 10.67
N ALA A 62 -23.93 -4.33 10.29
CA ALA A 62 -22.67 -5.04 10.24
C ALA A 62 -21.88 -4.71 8.97
N VAL A 63 -20.56 -4.56 9.10
CA VAL A 63 -19.69 -4.15 8.00
C VAL A 63 -19.49 -5.30 7.01
N ARG A 64 -19.73 -5.02 5.72
CA ARG A 64 -19.59 -5.99 4.61
C ARG A 64 -18.34 -5.76 3.79
N ASP A 65 -18.06 -4.51 3.44
CA ASP A 65 -16.86 -4.12 2.70
C ASP A 65 -16.38 -2.74 3.15
N ILE A 66 -15.10 -2.46 2.96
CA ILE A 66 -14.44 -1.22 3.37
C ILE A 66 -13.48 -0.76 2.29
N ALA A 67 -13.54 0.53 1.95
CA ALA A 67 -12.56 1.18 1.10
C ALA A 67 -11.92 2.37 1.84
N TYR A 68 -10.59 2.39 1.89
CA TYR A 68 -9.82 3.47 2.50
C TYR A 68 -9.12 4.30 1.43
N TYR A 69 -9.29 5.62 1.52
CA TYR A 69 -8.62 6.62 0.69
C TYR A 69 -7.63 7.40 1.54
N SER A 70 -6.43 7.64 1.00
CA SER A 70 -5.40 8.36 1.74
C SER A 70 -4.40 9.03 0.80
N ARG A 71 -4.74 10.22 0.30
CA ARG A 71 -3.93 11.02 -0.62
C ARG A 71 -4.15 12.51 -0.38
N ASN A 72 -3.20 13.36 -0.78
CA ASN A 72 -3.31 14.81 -0.64
C ASN A 72 -3.65 15.29 0.78
N SER A 73 -3.16 14.57 1.80
CA SER A 73 -3.48 14.80 3.22
C SER A 73 -4.94 14.58 3.62
N LYS A 74 -5.78 14.08 2.71
CA LYS A 74 -7.16 13.63 2.98
C LYS A 74 -7.17 12.14 3.27
N ASN A 75 -7.91 11.76 4.31
CA ASN A 75 -8.05 10.38 4.75
C ASN A 75 -9.54 10.09 4.89
N CYS A 76 -10.08 9.23 4.04
CA CYS A 76 -11.51 8.92 4.04
C CYS A 76 -11.73 7.41 4.09
N LEU A 77 -12.76 6.99 4.81
CA LEU A 77 -13.23 5.62 4.88
C LEU A 77 -14.64 5.57 4.29
N ALA A 78 -14.85 4.67 3.34
CA ALA A 78 -16.19 4.27 2.93
C ALA A 78 -16.45 2.85 3.44
N VAL A 79 -17.63 2.63 3.98
CA VAL A 79 -18.04 1.37 4.57
C VAL A 79 -19.40 0.97 3.99
N PHE A 80 -19.46 -0.23 3.42
CA PHE A 80 -20.73 -0.82 2.98
C PHE A 80 -21.29 -1.73 4.08
N LEU A 81 -22.55 -1.53 4.42
CA LEU A 81 -23.21 -2.17 5.55
C LEU A 81 -24.17 -3.28 5.10
N SER A 82 -24.48 -4.20 6.01
CA SER A 82 -25.33 -5.36 5.75
C SER A 82 -26.79 -5.03 5.44
N ASP A 83 -27.23 -3.83 5.78
CA ASP A 83 -28.56 -3.29 5.44
C ASP A 83 -28.62 -2.67 4.04
N GLY A 84 -27.50 -2.67 3.30
CA GLY A 84 -27.42 -2.12 1.94
C GLY A 84 -27.06 -0.64 1.88
N ASN A 85 -26.78 0.00 3.02
CA ASN A 85 -26.41 1.41 3.06
C ASN A 85 -24.88 1.61 3.06
N LEU A 86 -24.46 2.84 2.73
CA LEU A 86 -23.08 3.31 2.86
C LEU A 86 -22.93 4.19 4.10
N SER A 87 -21.74 4.18 4.68
CA SER A 87 -21.32 5.12 5.71
C SER A 87 -19.95 5.68 5.35
N PHE A 88 -19.77 6.98 5.51
CA PHE A 88 -18.54 7.69 5.20
C PHE A 88 -17.95 8.31 6.46
N VAL A 89 -16.64 8.20 6.59
CA VAL A 89 -15.89 8.84 7.68
C VAL A 89 -14.69 9.56 7.08
N GLU A 90 -14.59 10.87 7.30
CA GLU A 90 -13.39 11.65 7.00
C GLU A 90 -12.58 11.84 8.29
N PHE A 91 -11.28 11.51 8.23
CA PHE A 91 -10.36 11.65 9.35
C PHE A 91 -9.54 12.93 9.21
N PRO A 92 -9.05 13.48 10.34
CA PRO A 92 -8.15 14.62 10.31
C PRO A 92 -6.79 14.29 9.68
N ALA A 93 -5.93 15.30 9.60
CA ALA A 93 -4.57 15.13 9.13
C ALA A 93 -3.82 14.10 10.01
N ARG A 94 -2.96 13.29 9.38
CA ARG A 94 -2.39 12.07 10.00
C ARG A 94 -1.54 12.34 11.24
N ASP A 95 -0.90 13.49 11.28
CA ASP A 95 -0.10 14.01 12.39
C ASP A 95 -0.91 14.19 13.68
N THR A 96 -2.24 14.28 13.60
CA THR A 96 -3.13 14.39 14.76
C THR A 96 -3.74 13.06 15.20
N TRP A 97 -3.40 11.93 14.55
CA TRP A 97 -4.07 10.66 14.83
C TRP A 97 -3.69 10.06 16.19
N GLU A 98 -2.58 10.48 16.80
CA GLU A 98 -2.24 10.14 18.19
C GLU A 98 -3.33 10.63 19.15
N ASP A 99 -3.96 11.77 18.87
CA ASP A 99 -5.04 12.31 19.69
C ASP A 99 -6.31 11.44 19.64
N LEU A 100 -6.45 10.58 18.64
CA LEU A 100 -7.59 9.67 18.48
C LEU A 100 -7.45 8.41 19.36
N GLU A 101 -6.29 8.16 19.96
CA GLU A 101 -6.04 6.94 20.72
C GLU A 101 -7.08 6.69 21.82
N GLY A 102 -7.64 5.48 21.84
CA GLY A 102 -8.64 5.02 22.80
C GLY A 102 -10.04 5.62 22.61
N ARG A 103 -10.28 6.41 21.55
CA ARG A 103 -11.60 6.98 21.27
C ARG A 103 -12.47 6.03 20.45
N ASP A 104 -13.77 6.14 20.68
CA ASP A 104 -14.81 5.44 19.93
C ASP A 104 -15.68 6.47 19.20
N PHE A 105 -15.85 6.32 17.89
CA PHE A 105 -16.72 7.18 17.09
C PHE A 105 -17.88 6.38 16.53
N ASN A 106 -19.06 7.00 16.48
CA ASN A 106 -20.24 6.41 15.84
C ASN A 106 -20.36 7.01 14.44
N ALA A 107 -20.37 6.16 13.43
CA ALA A 107 -20.51 6.59 12.05
C ALA A 107 -21.98 6.55 11.62
N GLU A 108 -22.47 7.67 11.09
CA GLU A 108 -23.86 7.75 10.63
C GLU A 108 -24.02 7.10 9.26
N VAL A 109 -25.21 6.58 9.03
CA VAL A 109 -25.58 6.05 7.72
C VAL A 109 -25.79 7.23 6.77
N SER A 110 -25.13 7.18 5.63
CA SER A 110 -25.18 8.23 4.63
C SER A 110 -26.42 8.09 3.74
N GLU A 111 -27.06 9.21 3.44
CA GLU A 111 -28.26 9.20 2.60
C GLU A 111 -27.88 8.88 1.15
N CYS A 112 -28.30 7.71 0.66
CA CYS A 112 -28.14 7.35 -0.75
C CYS A 112 -29.48 7.41 -1.48
N LYS A 113 -29.55 8.23 -2.53
CA LYS A 113 -30.79 8.43 -3.31
C LYS A 113 -31.23 7.18 -4.08
N THR A 114 -30.30 6.28 -4.36
CA THR A 114 -30.51 5.10 -5.21
C THR A 114 -30.03 3.86 -4.48
N ALA A 115 -30.81 2.78 -4.49
CA ALA A 115 -30.38 1.52 -3.91
C ALA A 115 -29.22 0.91 -4.71
N LEU A 116 -28.08 0.67 -4.05
CA LEU A 116 -26.85 0.13 -4.66
C LEU A 116 -26.84 -1.40 -4.83
N GLY A 117 -27.91 -2.10 -4.42
CA GLY A 117 -27.93 -3.56 -4.43
C GLY A 117 -26.91 -4.16 -3.45
N SER A 118 -26.49 -5.40 -3.69
CA SER A 118 -25.46 -6.05 -2.89
C SER A 118 -24.08 -5.71 -3.44
N VAL A 119 -23.38 -4.75 -2.82
CA VAL A 119 -22.01 -4.41 -3.19
C VAL A 119 -21.04 -5.52 -2.77
N THR A 120 -20.19 -5.95 -3.69
CA THR A 120 -19.15 -6.98 -3.47
C THR A 120 -17.75 -6.39 -3.38
N HIS A 121 -17.50 -5.29 -4.09
CA HIS A 121 -16.22 -4.59 -4.09
C HIS A 121 -16.44 -3.09 -4.06
N LEU A 122 -15.65 -2.40 -3.25
CA LEU A 122 -15.67 -0.94 -3.08
C LEU A 122 -14.26 -0.37 -3.27
N LEU A 123 -14.14 0.72 -4.03
CA LEU A 123 -12.86 1.37 -4.31
C LEU A 123 -13.05 2.89 -4.49
N TRP A 124 -12.16 3.69 -3.93
CA TRP A 124 -12.12 5.13 -4.21
C TRP A 124 -11.40 5.44 -5.53
N LEU A 125 -12.05 6.19 -6.42
CA LEU A 125 -11.43 6.80 -7.61
C LEU A 125 -10.76 8.13 -7.26
N ASP A 126 -11.47 8.94 -6.49
CA ASP A 126 -11.03 10.21 -5.93
C ASP A 126 -11.70 10.45 -4.57
N VAL A 127 -11.35 11.51 -3.84
CA VAL A 127 -11.92 11.87 -2.53
C VAL A 127 -13.45 12.05 -2.55
N HIS A 128 -14.04 12.33 -3.71
CA HIS A 128 -15.48 12.52 -3.91
C HIS A 128 -16.15 11.45 -4.78
N SER A 129 -15.41 10.44 -5.27
CA SER A 129 -15.96 9.43 -6.17
C SER A 129 -15.53 8.02 -5.78
N LEU A 130 -16.52 7.15 -5.62
CA LEU A 130 -16.37 5.72 -5.39
C LEU A 130 -16.77 4.94 -6.64
N LEU A 131 -16.06 3.85 -6.88
CA LEU A 131 -16.43 2.81 -7.82
C LEU A 131 -16.82 1.56 -7.01
N CYS A 132 -17.98 0.99 -7.32
CA CYS A 132 -18.42 -0.25 -6.71
C CYS A 132 -18.90 -1.27 -7.74
N VAL A 133 -18.67 -2.54 -7.44
CA VAL A 133 -19.30 -3.66 -8.14
C VAL A 133 -20.49 -4.11 -7.30
N SER A 134 -21.68 -4.06 -7.88
CA SER A 134 -22.93 -4.46 -7.23
C SER A 134 -23.63 -5.59 -7.97
N ALA A 135 -24.30 -6.46 -7.22
CA ALA A 135 -25.13 -7.51 -7.75
C ALA A 135 -26.60 -7.28 -7.35
N TYR A 136 -27.49 -7.38 -8.34
CA TYR A 136 -28.94 -7.34 -8.15
C TYR A 136 -29.55 -8.70 -8.54
N GLY A 137 -30.54 -9.15 -7.77
CA GLY A 137 -31.27 -10.39 -8.05
C GLY A 137 -30.70 -11.68 -7.43
N SER A 138 -29.63 -11.62 -6.62
CA SER A 138 -29.20 -12.77 -5.82
C SER A 138 -30.18 -12.96 -4.65
N SER A 139 -30.70 -14.17 -4.49
CA SER A 139 -31.83 -14.51 -3.63
C SER A 139 -31.51 -14.45 -2.11
N GLN A 140 -31.25 -13.25 -1.57
CA GLN A 140 -31.20 -13.01 -0.11
C GLN A 140 -32.10 -11.86 0.38
N ASN A 141 -32.67 -11.02 -0.49
CA ASN A 141 -33.68 -10.02 -0.08
C ASN A 141 -35.11 -10.49 -0.39
N LYS A 142 -35.59 -11.47 0.39
CA LYS A 142 -37.05 -11.70 0.58
C LYS A 142 -37.55 -10.91 1.79
N CYS A 143 -37.40 -9.60 1.77
CA CYS A 143 -38.20 -8.69 2.59
C CYS A 143 -38.28 -7.37 1.83
N LEU A 144 -39.51 -6.86 1.67
CA LEU A 144 -39.92 -5.70 0.85
C LEU A 144 -40.40 -6.06 -0.56
N SER A 145 -41.65 -6.50 -0.62
CA SER A 145 -42.52 -6.28 -1.78
C SER A 145 -43.61 -5.29 -1.38
N SER A 146 -43.52 -4.04 -1.82
CA SER A 146 -44.72 -3.28 -2.21
C SER A 146 -44.33 -2.07 -3.07
N GLY A 147 -44.57 -2.19 -4.38
CA GLY A 147 -45.13 -1.12 -5.20
C GLY A 147 -44.21 -0.02 -5.70
N SER A 148 -43.62 -0.22 -6.88
CA SER A 148 -43.71 0.72 -8.02
C SER A 148 -43.04 0.09 -9.24
N SER A 149 -43.52 0.47 -10.42
CA SER A 149 -43.03 0.02 -11.73
C SER A 149 -41.60 0.53 -12.01
N GLU A 150 -40.61 -0.13 -11.44
CA GLU A 150 -39.21 0.00 -11.85
C GLU A 150 -38.77 -1.36 -12.40
N THR A 151 -38.17 -1.35 -13.59
CA THR A 151 -37.58 -2.53 -14.22
C THR A 151 -36.68 -3.25 -13.21
N GLU A 152 -37.04 -4.48 -12.83
CA GLU A 152 -36.22 -5.26 -11.90
C GLU A 152 -34.80 -5.39 -12.44
N LEU A 153 -33.85 -4.71 -11.80
CA LEU A 153 -32.45 -4.85 -12.12
C LEU A 153 -32.02 -6.26 -11.74
N HIS A 154 -31.50 -7.01 -12.70
CA HIS A 154 -30.89 -8.32 -12.50
C HIS A 154 -29.47 -8.30 -13.05
N GLY A 155 -28.55 -8.97 -12.38
CA GLY A 155 -27.15 -9.10 -12.83
C GLY A 155 -26.16 -8.22 -12.06
N SER A 156 -24.92 -8.20 -12.55
CA SER A 156 -23.83 -7.42 -11.96
C SER A 156 -23.68 -6.07 -12.65
N TYR A 157 -23.42 -5.03 -11.88
CA TYR A 157 -23.26 -3.67 -12.38
C TYR A 157 -21.98 -3.06 -11.81
N LEU A 158 -21.36 -2.20 -12.60
CA LEU A 158 -20.33 -1.28 -12.17
C LEU A 158 -20.99 0.08 -11.97
N GLN A 159 -20.91 0.60 -10.75
CA GLN A 159 -21.55 1.85 -10.38
C GLN A 159 -20.51 2.85 -9.88
N GLU A 160 -20.61 4.08 -10.37
CA GLU A 160 -19.88 5.22 -9.82
C GLU A 160 -20.82 5.99 -8.88
N VAL A 161 -20.33 6.26 -7.67
CA VAL A 161 -21.07 6.93 -6.61
C VAL A 161 -20.31 8.19 -6.22
N GLU A 162 -20.95 9.33 -6.44
CA GLU A 162 -20.46 10.62 -5.98
C GLU A 162 -20.81 10.79 -4.50
N VAL A 163 -19.84 11.27 -3.73
CA VAL A 163 -19.93 11.50 -2.29
C VAL A 163 -19.78 12.98 -2.01
N VAL A 164 -20.83 13.57 -1.44
CA VAL A 164 -20.86 14.99 -1.08
C VAL A 164 -21.14 15.12 0.40
N CYS A 165 -20.28 15.89 1.06
CA CYS A 165 -20.51 16.35 2.42
C CYS A 165 -21.32 17.66 2.37
N GLN A 166 -22.48 17.69 3.03
CA GLN A 166 -23.40 18.84 3.03
C GLN A 166 -23.24 19.76 4.25
N GLU A 167 -22.47 19.33 5.26
CA GLU A 167 -22.29 20.05 6.51
C GLU A 167 -20.87 20.65 6.58
N ASP A 168 -20.75 21.87 7.11
CA ASP A 168 -19.44 22.43 7.42
C ASP A 168 -18.92 21.79 8.72
N HIS A 169 -17.75 21.16 8.65
CA HIS A 169 -17.17 20.44 9.77
C HIS A 169 -16.08 21.22 10.49
N VAL A 170 -15.89 20.88 11.77
CA VAL A 170 -14.78 21.39 12.57
C VAL A 170 -13.48 20.84 11.99
N PRO A 171 -12.52 21.70 11.58
CA PRO A 171 -11.21 21.26 11.15
C PRO A 171 -10.56 20.36 12.21
N ASP A 172 -9.77 19.39 11.74
CA ASP A 172 -8.97 18.51 12.60
C ASP A 172 -9.77 17.59 13.55
N GLN A 173 -11.05 17.33 13.24
CA GLN A 173 -11.85 16.32 13.92
C GLN A 173 -12.33 15.22 12.96
N VAL A 174 -12.62 14.05 13.53
CA VAL A 174 -13.26 12.95 12.80
C VAL A 174 -14.68 13.37 12.44
N THR A 175 -14.99 13.30 11.16
CA THR A 175 -16.28 13.66 10.58
C THR A 175 -16.98 12.40 10.13
N SER A 176 -18.20 12.17 10.61
CA SER A 176 -18.97 10.96 10.31
C SER A 176 -20.47 11.19 10.10
N SER A 177 -20.88 12.45 9.94
CA SER A 177 -22.25 12.92 9.67
C SER A 177 -22.30 13.77 8.39
N GLY A 178 -23.49 14.05 7.88
CA GLY A 178 -23.68 15.01 6.78
C GLY A 178 -23.25 14.54 5.38
N PHE A 179 -22.86 13.27 5.23
CA PHE A 179 -22.52 12.70 3.93
C PHE A 179 -23.77 12.20 3.19
N ALA A 180 -23.88 12.60 1.92
CA ALA A 180 -24.86 12.10 0.98
C ALA A 180 -24.16 11.45 -0.22
N ALA A 181 -24.78 10.41 -0.75
CA ALA A 181 -24.29 9.66 -1.90
C ALA A 181 -25.30 9.64 -3.04
N SER A 182 -24.82 9.79 -4.27
CA SER A 182 -25.64 9.63 -5.48
C SER A 182 -24.91 8.84 -6.54
N VAL A 183 -25.63 7.88 -7.14
CA VAL A 183 -25.11 7.11 -8.28
C VAL A 183 -25.06 8.03 -9.51
N THR A 184 -23.86 8.25 -10.04
CA THR A 184 -23.62 9.11 -11.21
C THR A 184 -23.51 8.30 -12.50
N SER A 185 -23.00 7.07 -12.42
CA SER A 185 -22.87 6.16 -13.55
C SER A 185 -23.28 4.74 -13.14
N GLN A 186 -23.94 4.03 -14.05
CA GLN A 186 -24.31 2.64 -13.87
C GLN A 186 -24.13 1.90 -15.20
N THR A 187 -23.19 0.95 -15.22
CA THR A 187 -22.84 0.18 -16.40
C THR A 187 -23.10 -1.31 -16.12
N PRO A 188 -23.97 -1.99 -16.88
CA PRO A 188 -24.17 -3.42 -16.72
C PRO A 188 -22.89 -4.18 -17.10
N LEU A 189 -22.55 -5.19 -16.31
CA LEU A 189 -21.40 -6.06 -16.56
C LEU A 189 -21.86 -7.38 -17.19
N GLU A 190 -21.17 -7.80 -18.24
CA GLU A 190 -21.41 -9.09 -18.91
C GLU A 190 -21.05 -10.29 -18.01
N SER A 191 -20.10 -10.09 -17.11
CA SER A 191 -19.63 -11.07 -16.12
C SER A 191 -19.37 -10.39 -14.77
N PRO A 192 -19.43 -11.13 -13.65
CA PRO A 192 -19.13 -10.55 -12.34
C PRO A 192 -17.71 -9.98 -12.27
N GLY A 193 -17.58 -8.77 -11.73
CA GLY A 193 -16.27 -8.21 -11.38
C GLY A 193 -15.70 -8.93 -10.15
N MET A 194 -14.48 -9.43 -10.27
CA MET A 194 -13.78 -10.23 -9.26
C MET A 194 -12.86 -9.40 -8.36
N ALA A 195 -12.33 -8.29 -8.90
CA ALA A 195 -11.46 -7.39 -8.17
C ALA A 195 -11.50 -5.98 -8.78
N LEU A 196 -11.32 -4.98 -7.93
CA LEU A 196 -11.12 -3.58 -8.31
C LEU A 196 -9.72 -3.14 -7.85
N ALA A 197 -9.00 -2.43 -8.70
CA ALA A 197 -7.72 -1.83 -8.33
C ALA A 197 -7.60 -0.40 -8.87
N TRP A 198 -7.28 0.54 -7.99
CA TRP A 198 -7.10 1.94 -8.39
C TRP A 198 -5.89 2.09 -9.33
N ASN A 199 -6.00 2.98 -10.31
CA ASN A 199 -4.91 3.28 -11.23
C ASN A 199 -4.14 4.54 -10.80
N PRO A 200 -2.89 4.40 -10.29
CA PRO A 200 -2.06 5.56 -9.92
C PRO A 200 -1.65 6.44 -11.09
N SER A 201 -1.55 5.88 -12.31
CA SER A 201 -1.01 6.59 -13.47
C SER A 201 -2.01 7.50 -14.17
N LYS A 202 -3.30 7.38 -13.86
CA LYS A 202 -4.35 8.20 -14.48
C LYS A 202 -5.43 8.51 -13.45
N ARG A 203 -5.71 9.80 -13.27
CA ARG A 203 -6.78 10.28 -12.37
C ARG A 203 -8.14 9.69 -12.74
N ASP A 204 -8.98 9.53 -11.74
CA ASP A 204 -10.37 9.08 -11.85
C ASP A 204 -10.52 7.77 -12.64
N SER A 205 -9.54 6.87 -12.50
CA SER A 205 -9.50 5.61 -13.23
C SER A 205 -9.12 4.43 -12.33
N ALA A 206 -9.60 3.26 -12.71
CA ALA A 206 -9.36 2.00 -12.02
C ALA A 206 -9.31 0.86 -13.03
N PHE A 207 -8.82 -0.29 -12.57
CA PHE A 207 -8.87 -1.55 -13.29
C PHE A 207 -9.91 -2.46 -12.65
N VAL A 208 -10.69 -3.11 -13.50
CA VAL A 208 -11.70 -4.10 -13.13
C VAL A 208 -11.27 -5.43 -13.70
N GLU A 209 -11.04 -6.41 -12.83
CA GLU A 209 -10.84 -7.79 -13.25
C GLU A 209 -12.19 -8.52 -13.28
N PHE A 210 -12.40 -9.30 -14.35
CA PHE A 210 -13.56 -10.14 -14.55
C PHE A 210 -13.24 -11.61 -14.32
N ASP A 211 -14.30 -12.41 -14.19
CA ASP A 211 -14.16 -13.86 -14.22
C ASP A 211 -13.35 -14.33 -15.44
N GLY A 212 -12.44 -15.27 -15.23
CA GLY A 212 -11.48 -15.71 -16.24
C GLY A 212 -10.22 -14.85 -16.40
N GLY A 213 -10.03 -13.78 -15.61
CA GLY A 213 -8.77 -13.04 -15.53
C GLY A 213 -8.61 -11.87 -16.50
N LYS A 214 -9.66 -11.52 -17.27
CA LYS A 214 -9.64 -10.35 -18.15
C LYS A 214 -9.65 -9.07 -17.33
N VAL A 215 -8.75 -8.12 -17.61
CA VAL A 215 -8.66 -6.84 -16.91
C VAL A 215 -8.99 -5.69 -17.85
N LEU A 216 -9.90 -4.79 -17.45
CA LEU A 216 -10.27 -3.60 -18.22
C LEU A 216 -10.10 -2.33 -17.40
N SER A 217 -9.72 -1.24 -18.08
CA SER A 217 -9.63 0.08 -17.46
C SER A 217 -10.99 0.80 -17.49
N TYR A 218 -11.40 1.30 -16.33
CA TYR A 218 -12.53 2.20 -16.14
C TYR A 218 -12.04 3.65 -16.00
N ALA A 219 -12.77 4.61 -16.57
CA ALA A 219 -12.51 6.03 -16.39
C ALA A 219 -13.83 6.82 -16.23
N SER A 220 -13.94 7.57 -15.13
CA SER A 220 -15.16 8.29 -14.70
C SER A 220 -15.71 9.24 -15.77
N ARG A 221 -14.87 10.14 -16.31
CA ARG A 221 -15.30 11.20 -17.24
C ARG A 221 -15.82 10.74 -18.59
N SER A 222 -15.66 9.46 -18.93
CA SER A 222 -16.22 8.87 -20.15
C SER A 222 -17.44 8.00 -19.91
N GLY A 223 -17.74 7.57 -18.67
CA GLY A 223 -18.82 6.63 -18.36
C GLY A 223 -18.73 5.25 -19.04
N PHE A 224 -17.82 5.09 -20.00
CA PHE A 224 -17.56 3.86 -20.72
C PHE A 224 -16.33 3.17 -20.16
N MET A 225 -16.46 1.86 -19.92
CA MET A 225 -15.31 0.98 -19.80
C MET A 225 -14.52 1.08 -21.10
N GLU A 226 -13.26 1.51 -21.05
CA GLU A 226 -12.46 1.72 -22.24
C GLU A 226 -12.02 0.36 -22.80
N THR A 227 -12.85 -0.27 -23.64
CA THR A 227 -12.43 -1.30 -24.61
C THR A 227 -11.75 -0.63 -25.81
N ARG A 228 -10.84 0.33 -25.58
CA ARG A 228 -10.03 0.84 -26.68
C ARG A 228 -9.17 -0.33 -27.12
N ILE A 229 -9.40 -0.79 -28.36
CA ILE A 229 -8.47 -1.63 -29.11
C ILE A 229 -7.19 -0.79 -29.32
N ASN A 230 -6.42 -0.65 -28.25
CA ASN A 230 -5.06 -0.16 -28.20
C ASN A 230 -4.33 -1.30 -27.49
N ASP A 231 -3.81 -2.26 -28.26
CA ASP A 231 -2.86 -3.38 -28.02
C ASP A 231 -2.40 -3.84 -26.61
N ASN A 232 -2.97 -3.36 -25.51
CA ASN A 232 -2.54 -3.58 -24.13
C ASN A 232 -3.71 -4.05 -23.23
N SER A 233 -4.68 -4.80 -23.75
CA SER A 233 -5.65 -5.47 -22.88
C SER A 233 -4.90 -6.51 -22.04
N ILE A 234 -4.67 -6.20 -20.77
CA ILE A 234 -4.05 -7.11 -19.82
C ILE A 234 -5.06 -8.22 -19.51
N SER A 235 -4.63 -9.47 -19.66
CA SER A 235 -5.39 -10.63 -19.24
C SER A 235 -4.49 -11.51 -18.42
N PHE A 236 -4.91 -11.80 -17.18
CA PHE A 236 -4.29 -12.84 -16.38
C PHE A 236 -4.69 -14.21 -16.92
N PRO A 237 -3.81 -15.23 -16.81
CA PRO A 237 -4.13 -16.60 -17.16
C PRO A 237 -5.20 -17.26 -16.27
N SER A 238 -5.49 -16.67 -15.12
CA SER A 238 -6.53 -17.08 -14.18
C SER A 238 -7.04 -15.88 -13.39
N ALA A 239 -8.24 -16.00 -12.83
CA ALA A 239 -8.80 -14.98 -11.95
C ALA A 239 -7.91 -14.78 -10.69
N CYS A 240 -7.65 -13.53 -10.34
CA CYS A 240 -6.76 -13.11 -9.27
C CYS A 240 -7.54 -12.40 -8.16
N PRO A 241 -7.86 -13.07 -7.03
CA PRO A 241 -8.59 -12.42 -5.94
C PRO A 241 -7.89 -11.18 -5.35
N TRP A 242 -6.56 -11.06 -5.55
CA TRP A 242 -5.79 -9.90 -5.13
C TRP A 242 -5.14 -9.22 -6.33
N VAL A 243 -5.76 -8.13 -6.77
CA VAL A 243 -5.20 -7.23 -7.80
C VAL A 243 -4.72 -5.94 -7.16
N ARG A 244 -3.50 -5.52 -7.48
CA ARG A 244 -2.96 -4.22 -7.10
C ARG A 244 -2.22 -3.59 -8.27
N VAL A 245 -2.27 -2.26 -8.33
CA VAL A 245 -1.56 -1.50 -9.36
C VAL A 245 -0.60 -0.52 -8.70
N ALA A 246 0.60 -0.45 -9.27
CA ALA A 246 1.63 0.50 -8.90
C ALA A 246 1.94 1.42 -10.09
N GLN A 247 2.39 2.64 -9.81
CA GLN A 247 3.03 3.47 -10.82
C GLN A 247 4.53 3.23 -10.75
N VAL A 248 5.13 2.89 -11.88
CA VAL A 248 6.57 2.63 -12.02
C VAL A 248 7.15 3.59 -13.05
N ASP A 249 8.42 3.96 -12.89
CA ASP A 249 9.15 4.71 -13.90
C ASP A 249 9.85 3.76 -14.86
N VAL A 250 9.66 3.98 -16.17
CA VAL A 250 10.31 3.20 -17.24
C VAL A 250 10.93 4.18 -18.21
N GLY A 251 12.23 4.45 -18.04
CA GLY A 251 12.96 5.39 -18.89
C GLY A 251 12.38 6.81 -18.87
N GLY A 252 11.95 7.28 -17.70
CA GLY A 252 11.34 8.61 -17.50
C GLY A 252 9.84 8.68 -17.81
N VAL A 253 9.21 7.55 -18.17
CA VAL A 253 7.78 7.46 -18.47
C VAL A 253 7.07 6.65 -17.40
N HIS A 254 6.15 7.30 -16.68
CA HIS A 254 5.29 6.63 -15.70
C HIS A 254 4.30 5.68 -16.38
N LYS A 255 4.32 4.41 -15.96
CA LYS A 255 3.42 3.36 -16.46
C LYS A 255 2.76 2.62 -15.30
N PRO A 256 1.54 2.09 -15.51
CA PRO A 256 0.91 1.21 -14.54
C PRO A 256 1.55 -0.19 -14.60
N LEU A 257 1.98 -0.69 -13.44
CA LEU A 257 2.36 -2.08 -13.21
C LEU A 257 1.17 -2.79 -12.56
N VAL A 258 0.46 -3.62 -13.31
CA VAL A 258 -0.72 -4.35 -12.83
C VAL A 258 -0.29 -5.73 -12.33
N CYS A 259 -0.43 -5.96 -11.02
CA CYS A 259 -0.08 -7.21 -10.37
C CYS A 259 -1.35 -7.96 -9.94
N GLY A 260 -1.45 -9.25 -10.29
CA GLY A 260 -2.54 -10.13 -9.88
C GLY A 260 -1.99 -11.37 -9.19
N LEU A 261 -2.49 -11.70 -8.00
CA LEU A 261 -2.19 -12.94 -7.30
C LEU A 261 -3.43 -13.82 -7.29
N ASP A 262 -3.28 -15.06 -7.77
CA ASP A 262 -4.35 -16.06 -7.73
C ASP A 262 -4.36 -16.86 -6.41
N ASP A 263 -5.41 -17.65 -6.25
CA ASP A 263 -5.61 -18.56 -5.11
C ASP A 263 -4.54 -19.67 -5.01
N MET A 264 -3.96 -20.05 -6.15
CA MET A 264 -2.88 -21.03 -6.25
C MET A 264 -1.51 -20.44 -5.90
N GLY A 265 -1.40 -19.14 -5.63
CA GLY A 265 -0.16 -18.45 -5.28
C GLY A 265 0.71 -18.09 -6.50
N ARG A 266 0.12 -18.00 -7.68
CA ARG A 266 0.77 -17.50 -8.88
C ARG A 266 0.61 -15.98 -8.94
N LEU A 267 1.73 -15.28 -8.94
CA LEU A 267 1.81 -13.84 -9.08
C LEU A 267 2.06 -13.50 -10.54
N TYR A 268 1.17 -12.70 -11.11
CA TYR A 268 1.22 -12.21 -12.48
C TYR A 268 1.53 -10.72 -12.50
N ILE A 269 2.29 -10.29 -13.50
CA ILE A 269 2.61 -8.90 -13.78
C ILE A 269 2.28 -8.61 -15.23
N ASN A 270 1.34 -7.67 -15.45
CA ASN A 270 0.83 -7.31 -16.78
C ASN A 270 0.44 -8.55 -17.61
N GLY A 271 -0.15 -9.57 -16.97
CA GLY A 271 -0.57 -10.84 -17.59
C GLY A 271 0.50 -11.94 -17.66
N LYS A 272 1.77 -11.64 -17.40
CA LYS A 272 2.87 -12.62 -17.42
C LYS A 272 3.11 -13.19 -16.03
N SER A 273 3.35 -14.50 -15.92
CA SER A 273 3.67 -15.15 -14.63
C SER A 273 5.06 -14.73 -14.15
N LEU A 274 5.14 -14.12 -12.98
CA LEU A 274 6.40 -13.81 -12.30
C LEU A 274 6.87 -14.99 -11.43
N CYS A 275 5.98 -15.51 -10.57
CA CYS A 275 6.29 -16.64 -9.70
C CYS A 275 5.04 -17.46 -9.38
N ASN A 276 5.21 -18.71 -8.93
CA ASN A 276 4.13 -19.66 -8.69
C ASN A 276 3.97 -20.08 -7.21
N ASN A 277 4.76 -19.49 -6.32
CA ASN A 277 4.83 -19.80 -4.91
C ASN A 277 4.67 -18.55 -4.03
N CYS A 278 4.03 -17.50 -4.53
CA CYS A 278 3.74 -16.30 -3.75
C CYS A 278 2.66 -16.59 -2.70
N SER A 279 2.86 -16.08 -1.48
CA SER A 279 1.89 -16.11 -0.40
C SER A 279 1.24 -14.73 -0.19
N SER A 280 2.02 -13.66 -0.35
CA SER A 280 1.58 -12.27 -0.28
C SER A 280 2.61 -11.37 -0.96
N PHE A 281 2.18 -10.20 -1.43
CA PHE A 281 3.08 -9.21 -2.02
C PHE A 281 2.68 -7.79 -1.65
N SER A 282 3.63 -6.87 -1.69
CA SER A 282 3.40 -5.44 -1.50
C SER A 282 4.40 -4.61 -2.31
N PHE A 283 4.14 -3.31 -2.40
CA PHE A 283 4.99 -2.36 -3.09
C PHE A 283 5.77 -1.50 -2.11
N TYR A 284 6.99 -1.13 -2.48
CA TYR A 284 7.83 -0.18 -1.78
C TYR A 284 8.26 0.94 -2.71
N SER A 285 8.31 2.14 -2.16
CA SER A 285 8.71 3.36 -2.83
C SER A 285 9.75 4.07 -1.96
N GLU A 286 10.86 4.47 -2.58
CA GLU A 286 11.94 5.23 -1.92
C GLU A 286 11.58 6.69 -1.68
N LEU A 287 10.62 7.20 -2.43
CA LEU A 287 10.25 8.60 -2.47
C LEU A 287 8.77 8.76 -2.16
N ASP A 288 8.39 9.94 -1.67
CA ASP A 288 6.98 10.27 -1.44
C ASP A 288 6.22 10.62 -2.74
N ASN A 289 6.80 10.35 -3.92
CA ASN A 289 6.25 10.71 -5.23
C ASN A 289 5.30 9.63 -5.83
N GLU A 290 4.90 8.66 -5.03
CA GLU A 290 4.06 7.52 -5.42
C GLU A 290 4.64 6.55 -6.46
N VAL A 291 5.87 6.77 -6.93
CA VAL A 291 6.57 5.86 -7.85
C VAL A 291 7.15 4.69 -7.07
N VAL A 292 6.67 3.49 -7.37
CA VAL A 292 7.17 2.25 -6.77
C VAL A 292 8.50 1.89 -7.42
N THR A 293 9.51 1.65 -6.59
CA THR A 293 10.86 1.23 -7.03
C THR A 293 11.10 -0.26 -6.80
N HIS A 294 10.41 -0.85 -5.80
CA HIS A 294 10.60 -2.25 -5.44
C HIS A 294 9.28 -3.00 -5.25
N LEU A 295 9.30 -4.27 -5.64
CA LEU A 295 8.28 -5.27 -5.36
C LEU A 295 8.76 -6.18 -4.21
N ILE A 296 7.95 -6.29 -3.17
CA ILE A 296 8.19 -7.16 -2.02
C ILE A 296 7.33 -8.40 -2.18
N ILE A 297 7.95 -9.57 -2.23
CA ILE A 297 7.29 -10.86 -2.45
C ILE A 297 7.62 -11.77 -1.29
N LEU A 298 6.60 -12.24 -0.57
CA LEU A 298 6.76 -13.34 0.37
C LEU A 298 6.29 -14.63 -0.30
N THR A 299 7.10 -15.67 -0.18
CA THR A 299 6.77 -17.00 -0.73
C THR A 299 6.08 -17.90 0.28
N LYS A 300 5.50 -19.00 -0.20
CA LYS A 300 4.92 -20.08 0.62
C LYS A 300 5.98 -20.85 1.41
N GLN A 301 7.26 -20.68 1.07
CA GLN A 301 8.41 -21.22 1.80
C GLN A 301 9.04 -20.18 2.75
N ASP A 302 8.33 -19.08 3.03
CA ASP A 302 8.74 -18.06 4.00
C ASP A 302 10.04 -17.31 3.62
N PHE A 303 10.37 -17.28 2.33
CA PHE A 303 11.42 -16.42 1.79
C PHE A 303 10.82 -15.11 1.32
N LEU A 304 11.38 -14.01 1.82
CA LEU A 304 11.05 -12.65 1.42
C LEU A 304 12.06 -12.17 0.37
N PHE A 305 11.55 -11.77 -0.79
CA PHE A 305 12.31 -11.21 -1.90
C PHE A 305 12.00 -9.73 -2.06
N ILE A 306 13.03 -8.97 -2.42
CA ILE A 306 12.96 -7.54 -2.73
C ILE A 306 13.51 -7.38 -4.12
N VAL A 307 12.62 -7.14 -5.07
CA VAL A 307 12.92 -7.13 -6.51
C VAL A 307 12.73 -5.73 -7.04
N ASP A 308 13.68 -5.21 -7.81
CA ASP A 308 13.56 -3.89 -8.43
C ASP A 308 12.50 -3.92 -9.52
N THR A 309 11.71 -2.86 -9.63
CA THR A 309 10.66 -2.80 -10.66
C THR A 309 11.24 -2.71 -12.06
N GLU A 310 12.45 -2.16 -12.21
CA GLU A 310 13.18 -2.11 -13.49
C GLU A 310 13.51 -3.52 -13.97
N ASP A 311 14.11 -4.36 -13.10
CA ASP A 311 14.39 -5.77 -13.38
C ASP A 311 13.13 -6.55 -13.79
N VAL A 312 12.02 -6.29 -13.09
CA VAL A 312 10.73 -6.94 -13.36
C VAL A 312 10.19 -6.57 -14.75
N LEU A 313 10.45 -5.36 -15.22
CA LEU A 313 9.94 -4.82 -16.48
C LEU A 313 10.83 -5.14 -17.68
N GLU A 314 12.15 -5.19 -17.48
CA GLU A 314 13.14 -5.60 -18.49
C GLU A 314 13.16 -7.13 -18.71
N GLY A 315 12.66 -7.89 -17.74
CA GLY A 315 12.68 -9.36 -17.70
C GLY A 315 11.79 -10.07 -18.71
N ASP A 316 12.31 -10.26 -19.91
CA ASP A 316 11.95 -11.32 -20.86
C ASP A 316 12.02 -12.71 -20.20
N VAL A 317 10.85 -13.33 -19.92
CA VAL A 317 10.54 -14.79 -19.88
C VAL A 317 11.40 -15.73 -18.98
N ALA A 318 12.52 -15.32 -18.40
CA ALA A 318 13.47 -16.17 -17.68
C ALA A 318 13.51 -15.97 -16.16
N LEU A 319 12.97 -14.87 -15.62
CA LEU A 319 13.02 -14.58 -14.18
C LEU A 319 12.20 -15.56 -13.33
N GLY A 320 11.13 -16.15 -13.89
CA GLY A 320 10.35 -17.20 -13.21
C GLY A 320 11.16 -18.46 -12.87
N ASN A 321 12.25 -18.73 -13.60
CA ASN A 321 13.14 -19.86 -13.33
C ASN A 321 14.33 -19.49 -12.44
N VAL A 322 14.72 -18.21 -12.40
CA VAL A 322 15.90 -17.73 -11.65
C VAL A 322 15.54 -17.41 -10.20
N TYR A 323 14.38 -16.81 -9.93
CA TYR A 323 14.00 -16.39 -8.59
C TYR A 323 13.34 -17.48 -7.72
N PHE A 324 12.63 -18.46 -8.31
CA PHE A 324 11.65 -19.25 -7.54
C PHE A 324 11.64 -20.77 -7.77
N VAL A 325 12.54 -21.34 -8.57
CA VAL A 325 12.72 -22.81 -8.64
C VAL A 325 13.70 -23.26 -7.55
N ILE A 326 13.25 -23.24 -6.29
CA ILE A 326 13.92 -23.99 -5.21
C ILE A 326 13.46 -25.45 -5.31
N ASP A 327 13.77 -26.11 -6.43
CA ASP A 327 13.62 -27.56 -6.56
C ASP A 327 15.00 -28.19 -6.37
N GLY A 328 15.48 -28.24 -5.11
CA GLY A 328 16.57 -29.08 -4.61
C GLY A 328 17.93 -29.08 -5.34
N ARG A 329 18.09 -28.30 -6.41
CA ARG A 329 19.27 -28.26 -7.26
C ARG A 329 20.02 -26.99 -6.96
N LYS A 330 21.11 -27.13 -6.21
CA LYS A 330 22.17 -26.14 -6.06
C LYS A 330 22.46 -25.49 -7.41
N ARG A 331 21.96 -24.27 -7.61
CA ARG A 331 22.37 -23.36 -8.68
C ARG A 331 22.60 -22.02 -8.02
N ASP A 332 23.86 -21.60 -8.10
CA ASP A 332 24.46 -20.31 -7.73
C ASP A 332 23.74 -19.56 -6.62
N GLU A 333 24.11 -19.90 -5.38
CA GLU A 333 23.77 -19.16 -4.15
C GLU A 333 24.23 -17.69 -4.20
N GLU A 334 25.08 -17.34 -5.18
CA GLU A 334 25.80 -16.07 -5.31
C GLU A 334 24.97 -14.91 -5.91
N VAL A 335 23.78 -15.15 -6.48
CA VAL A 335 23.04 -14.10 -7.24
C VAL A 335 21.81 -13.55 -6.49
N MET A 336 21.27 -14.27 -5.49
CA MET A 336 19.90 -13.99 -5.01
C MET A 336 19.86 -13.70 -3.51
N SER A 337 19.81 -12.40 -3.18
CA SER A 337 19.59 -11.94 -1.80
C SER A 337 18.11 -12.09 -1.42
N TYR A 338 17.78 -13.11 -0.62
CA TYR A 338 16.48 -13.26 0.04
C TYR A 338 16.63 -13.17 1.56
N VAL A 339 15.56 -12.78 2.23
CA VAL A 339 15.48 -12.77 3.70
C VAL A 339 14.65 -13.98 4.15
N ASN A 340 15.22 -14.80 5.04
CA ASN A 340 14.52 -15.93 5.63
C ASN A 340 13.59 -15.43 6.76
N VAL A 341 12.29 -15.61 6.60
CA VAL A 341 11.30 -15.28 7.63
C VAL A 341 11.21 -16.45 8.61
N TRP A 342 11.54 -16.19 9.87
CA TRP A 342 11.72 -17.22 10.88
C TRP A 342 10.41 -17.93 11.28
N GLU A 343 9.26 -17.24 11.23
CA GLU A 343 7.96 -17.84 11.53
C GLU A 343 7.24 -18.28 10.25
N LYS A 344 6.94 -19.59 10.17
CA LYS A 344 6.28 -20.18 9.02
C LYS A 344 4.85 -19.70 8.85
N GLY A 345 4.47 -19.38 7.62
CA GLY A 345 3.13 -18.93 7.24
C GLY A 345 2.85 -17.47 7.55
N ALA A 346 3.89 -16.66 7.81
CA ALA A 346 3.76 -15.22 7.94
C ALA A 346 3.21 -14.60 6.64
N LYS A 347 2.63 -13.40 6.75
CA LYS A 347 2.14 -12.62 5.60
C LYS A 347 2.66 -11.19 5.66
N VAL A 348 2.98 -10.62 4.51
CA VAL A 348 3.23 -9.18 4.39
C VAL A 348 1.88 -8.47 4.50
N ILE A 349 1.72 -7.66 5.55
CA ILE A 349 0.50 -6.87 5.76
C ILE A 349 0.71 -5.37 5.50
N GLY A 350 1.96 -4.94 5.44
CA GLY A 350 2.29 -3.53 5.25
C GLY A 350 3.77 -3.29 4.97
N VAL A 351 4.05 -2.10 4.46
CA VAL A 351 5.40 -1.63 4.13
C VAL A 351 5.48 -0.15 4.49
N LEU A 352 6.53 0.22 5.21
CA LEU A 352 6.89 1.61 5.49
C LEU A 352 7.83 2.08 4.39
N ASN A 353 7.35 3.05 3.61
CA ASN A 353 8.04 3.61 2.45
C ASN A 353 9.05 4.70 2.88
N GLY A 354 9.87 5.15 1.93
CA GLY A 354 10.86 6.19 2.17
C GLY A 354 11.93 5.76 3.17
N ASP A 355 12.35 6.67 4.03
CA ASP A 355 13.50 6.44 4.90
C ASP A 355 13.28 5.38 6.00
N GLU A 356 12.04 4.96 6.27
CA GLU A 356 11.80 3.89 7.23
C GLU A 356 12.19 2.51 6.69
N ALA A 357 12.14 2.29 5.37
CA ALA A 357 12.64 1.08 4.71
C ALA A 357 12.22 -0.24 5.38
N ALA A 358 10.97 -0.33 5.85
CA ALA A 358 10.52 -1.42 6.72
C ALA A 358 9.40 -2.26 6.11
N VAL A 359 9.41 -3.56 6.42
CA VAL A 359 8.35 -4.50 6.03
C VAL A 359 7.66 -5.01 7.29
N ILE A 360 6.33 -4.92 7.31
CA ILE A 360 5.50 -5.36 8.43
C ILE A 360 4.89 -6.73 8.08
N LEU A 361 5.27 -7.72 8.88
CA LEU A 361 4.82 -9.09 8.79
C LEU A 361 3.79 -9.36 9.87
N GLN A 362 2.74 -10.11 9.52
CA GLN A 362 1.86 -10.75 10.50
C GLN A 362 2.20 -12.23 10.56
N THR A 363 2.57 -12.67 11.75
CA THR A 363 2.86 -14.06 12.08
C THR A 363 1.56 -14.89 12.19
N VAL A 364 1.63 -16.23 12.12
CA VAL A 364 0.44 -17.08 12.25
C VAL A 364 -0.21 -17.00 13.63
N ARG A 365 0.59 -16.61 14.64
CA ARG A 365 0.11 -16.33 16.01
C ARG A 365 -0.64 -15.01 16.12
N GLY A 366 -0.60 -14.16 15.09
CA GLY A 366 -1.25 -12.86 15.04
C GLY A 366 -0.36 -11.69 15.49
N ASN A 367 0.85 -11.95 15.99
CA ASN A 367 1.82 -10.91 16.32
C ASN A 367 2.26 -10.17 15.06
N LEU A 368 2.49 -8.87 15.21
CA LEU A 368 3.07 -8.04 14.16
C LEU A 368 4.56 -7.90 14.40
N GLU A 369 5.33 -8.04 13.33
CA GLU A 369 6.76 -7.88 13.35
C GLU A 369 7.21 -6.92 12.26
N CYS A 370 8.13 -6.05 12.61
CA CYS A 370 8.72 -5.10 11.68
C CYS A 370 10.16 -5.54 11.42
N ILE A 371 10.47 -5.81 10.15
CA ILE A 371 11.81 -6.14 9.70
C ILE A 371 12.34 -5.02 8.79
N TYR A 372 13.66 -4.86 8.76
CA TYR A 372 14.35 -3.85 7.96
C TYR A 372 15.33 -4.54 7.01
N PRO A 373 14.87 -5.01 5.85
CA PRO A 373 15.74 -5.68 4.91
C PRO A 373 16.88 -4.77 4.45
N ARG A 374 18.12 -5.28 4.49
CA ARG A 374 19.33 -4.48 4.21
C ARG A 374 19.29 -3.81 2.84
N LYS A 375 18.70 -4.45 1.83
CA LYS A 375 18.52 -3.88 0.49
C LYS A 375 17.69 -2.59 0.51
N LEU A 376 16.55 -2.57 1.21
CA LEU A 376 15.71 -1.36 1.32
C LEU A 376 16.41 -0.26 2.11
N VAL A 377 17.11 -0.61 3.20
CA VAL A 377 17.85 0.35 4.02
C VAL A 377 18.97 1.00 3.22
N LEU A 378 19.73 0.22 2.44
CA LEU A 378 20.79 0.76 1.58
C LEU A 378 20.23 1.62 0.45
N SER A 379 19.13 1.21 -0.17
CA SER A 379 18.41 2.01 -1.16
C SER A 379 17.95 3.36 -0.56
N SER A 380 17.42 3.37 0.67
CA SER A 380 17.08 4.61 1.39
C SER A 380 18.31 5.48 1.69
N ILE A 381 19.44 4.89 2.11
CA ILE A 381 20.70 5.63 2.31
C ILE A 381 21.16 6.28 1.01
N THR A 382 21.17 5.51 -0.10
CA THR A 382 21.53 6.03 -1.43
C THR A 382 20.64 7.22 -1.81
N ASN A 383 19.33 7.11 -1.61
CA ASN A 383 18.39 8.19 -1.88
C ASN A 383 18.62 9.44 -1.01
N ALA A 384 18.90 9.26 0.28
CA ALA A 384 19.23 10.37 1.18
C ALA A 384 20.51 11.09 0.74
N LEU A 385 21.53 10.33 0.32
CA LEU A 385 22.79 10.89 -0.18
C LEU A 385 22.61 11.62 -1.51
N ALA A 386 21.83 11.07 -2.44
CA ALA A 386 21.51 11.71 -3.72
C ALA A 386 20.82 13.07 -3.53
N GLN A 387 20.06 13.24 -2.45
CA GLN A 387 19.40 14.48 -2.07
C GLN A 387 20.23 15.37 -1.13
N GLN A 388 21.50 15.01 -0.88
CA GLN A 388 22.40 15.69 0.06
C GLN A 388 21.84 15.81 1.49
N ARG A 389 20.98 14.86 1.91
CA ARG A 389 20.44 14.76 3.27
C ARG A 389 21.39 13.96 4.17
N PHE A 390 22.57 14.53 4.41
CA PHE A 390 23.67 13.87 5.12
C PHE A 390 23.32 13.45 6.55
N LYS A 391 22.55 14.28 7.26
CA LYS A 391 22.09 13.97 8.63
C LYS A 391 21.23 12.70 8.64
N ASP A 392 20.32 12.57 7.69
CA ASP A 392 19.40 11.44 7.60
C ASP A 392 20.15 10.17 7.20
N ALA A 393 21.03 10.25 6.20
CA ALA A 393 21.90 9.15 5.79
C ALA A 393 22.75 8.62 6.98
N LEU A 394 23.36 9.53 7.75
CA LEU A 394 24.13 9.16 8.94
C LEU A 394 23.27 8.49 10.01
N ASN A 395 22.06 9.00 10.24
CA ASN A 395 21.13 8.42 11.20
C ASN A 395 20.68 7.00 10.78
N LEU A 396 20.43 6.77 9.49
CA LEU A 396 20.09 5.45 8.95
C LEU A 396 21.24 4.45 9.15
N VAL A 397 22.46 4.85 8.79
CA VAL A 397 23.67 4.02 8.98
C VAL A 397 23.83 3.63 10.44
N ARG A 398 23.64 4.57 11.37
CA ARG A 398 23.74 4.34 12.81
C ARG A 398 22.62 3.46 13.35
N ARG A 399 21.36 3.77 13.02
CA ARG A 399 20.17 3.03 13.44
C ARG A 399 20.26 1.56 13.04
N HIS A 400 20.71 1.30 11.80
CA HIS A 400 20.77 -0.05 11.23
C HIS A 400 22.14 -0.72 11.36
N ARG A 401 23.11 -0.07 12.04
CA ARG A 401 24.47 -0.60 12.27
C ARG A 401 25.17 -1.02 10.97
N ILE A 402 25.04 -0.17 9.96
CA ILE A 402 25.76 -0.31 8.69
C ILE A 402 27.16 0.29 8.87
N ASP A 403 28.14 -0.21 8.12
CA ASP A 403 29.49 0.36 8.15
C ASP A 403 29.46 1.81 7.64
N PHE A 404 30.08 2.73 8.39
CA PHE A 404 30.06 4.15 8.09
C PHE A 404 30.73 4.50 6.76
N ASN A 405 31.66 3.67 6.27
CA ASN A 405 32.29 3.88 4.96
C ASN A 405 31.26 3.91 3.82
N VAL A 406 30.09 3.28 3.98
CA VAL A 406 28.99 3.30 2.99
C VAL A 406 28.61 4.73 2.56
N ILE A 407 28.64 5.71 3.47
CA ILE A 407 28.29 7.11 3.14
C ILE A 407 29.26 7.67 2.09
N VAL A 408 30.54 7.43 2.30
CA VAL A 408 31.61 7.96 1.47
C VAL A 408 31.72 7.17 0.17
N ASP A 409 31.59 5.85 0.24
CA ASP A 409 31.74 4.98 -0.92
C ASP A 409 30.58 5.16 -1.90
N LEU A 410 29.32 5.27 -1.41
CA LEU A 410 28.16 5.51 -2.27
C LEU A 410 28.09 6.94 -2.82
N TYR A 411 28.44 7.95 -2.02
CA TYR A 411 28.42 9.34 -2.48
C TYR A 411 29.64 9.68 -3.35
N GLY A 412 30.72 8.90 -3.22
CA GLY A 412 32.01 9.11 -3.85
C GLY A 412 32.90 10.03 -3.04
N TRP A 413 34.14 9.58 -2.77
CA TRP A 413 35.12 10.30 -1.95
C TRP A 413 35.33 11.77 -2.36
N GLN A 414 35.49 12.03 -3.65
CA GLN A 414 35.75 13.39 -4.15
C GLN A 414 34.54 14.31 -3.97
N ALA A 415 33.33 13.80 -4.22
CA ALA A 415 32.10 14.56 -4.00
C ALA A 415 31.86 14.80 -2.51
N PHE A 416 32.15 13.80 -1.67
CA PHE A 416 32.05 13.93 -0.21
C PHE A 416 32.98 15.02 0.32
N LEU A 417 34.23 15.06 -0.12
CA LEU A 417 35.19 16.11 0.30
C LEU A 417 34.69 17.52 -0.03
N GLN A 418 34.03 17.70 -1.17
CA GLN A 418 33.43 18.98 -1.55
C GLN A 418 32.22 19.35 -0.67
N SER A 419 31.48 18.35 -0.21
CA SER A 419 30.27 18.51 0.62
C SER A 419 30.53 18.34 2.13
N ALA A 420 31.79 18.17 2.55
CA ALA A 420 32.13 17.81 3.93
C ALA A 420 31.74 18.90 4.94
N VAL A 421 31.79 20.16 4.53
CA VAL A 421 31.32 21.30 5.35
C VAL A 421 29.82 21.16 5.60
N GLU A 422 29.04 20.94 4.54
CA GLU A 422 27.59 20.75 4.63
C GLU A 422 27.24 19.50 5.47
N PHE A 423 28.00 18.41 5.34
CA PHE A 423 27.84 17.22 6.18
C PHE A 423 27.94 17.57 7.67
N VAL A 424 28.99 18.28 8.07
CA VAL A 424 29.20 18.64 9.49
C VAL A 424 28.13 19.62 9.98
N GLU A 425 27.77 20.60 9.16
CA GLU A 425 26.71 21.58 9.47
C GLU A 425 25.34 20.93 9.61
N GLN A 426 24.98 19.99 8.73
CA GLN A 426 23.70 19.28 8.80
C GLN A 426 23.63 18.31 9.99
N VAL A 427 24.70 17.54 10.24
CA VAL A 427 24.73 16.57 11.35
C VAL A 427 24.64 17.30 12.70
N ASN A 428 25.30 18.46 12.82
CA ASN A 428 25.26 19.36 13.98
C ASN A 428 25.37 18.64 15.34
N ASN A 429 26.19 17.58 15.40
CA ASN A 429 26.40 16.79 16.62
C ASN A 429 27.84 16.27 16.64
N LEU A 430 28.66 16.86 17.52
CA LEU A 430 30.08 16.56 17.62
C LEU A 430 30.37 15.07 17.87
N ASN A 431 29.54 14.39 18.67
CA ASN A 431 29.72 12.97 18.95
C ASN A 431 29.47 12.12 17.71
N HIS A 432 28.41 12.43 16.94
CA HIS A 432 28.08 11.69 15.72
C HIS A 432 29.17 11.87 14.64
N VAL A 433 29.70 13.09 14.50
CA VAL A 433 30.79 13.38 13.56
C VAL A 433 32.08 12.67 13.99
N THR A 434 32.40 12.69 15.29
CA THR A 434 33.60 12.02 15.81
C THR A 434 33.50 10.50 15.61
N GLU A 435 32.33 9.92 15.89
CA GLU A 435 32.06 8.50 15.64
C GLU A 435 32.28 8.14 14.17
N PHE A 436 31.71 8.93 13.24
CA PHE A 436 31.90 8.75 11.81
C PHE A 436 33.39 8.79 11.41
N VAL A 437 34.12 9.84 11.80
CA VAL A 437 35.55 9.99 11.45
C VAL A 437 36.40 8.87 12.03
N CYS A 438 36.14 8.43 13.26
CA CYS A 438 36.87 7.32 13.89
C CYS A 438 36.56 5.95 13.27
N ALA A 439 35.37 5.78 12.68
CA ALA A 439 34.96 4.53 12.04
C ALA A 439 35.47 4.37 10.59
N MET A 440 35.93 5.46 9.96
CA MET A 440 36.46 5.45 8.59
C MET A 440 37.66 4.50 8.46
N LYS A 441 37.66 3.70 7.38
CA LYS A 441 38.74 2.79 7.02
C LYS A 441 39.16 3.05 5.59
N ASN A 442 40.37 2.62 5.23
CA ASN A 442 40.84 2.66 3.85
C ASN A 442 40.45 1.37 3.12
N GLU A 443 39.17 1.03 3.17
CA GLU A 443 38.56 -0.17 2.57
C GLU A 443 37.26 0.26 1.90
N ASP A 444 37.01 -0.21 0.68
CA ASP A 444 35.75 0.01 0.00
C ASP A 444 34.74 -1.05 0.47
N VAL A 445 33.72 -0.61 1.20
CA VAL A 445 32.70 -1.53 1.74
C VAL A 445 31.62 -1.87 0.72
N THR A 446 31.54 -1.14 -0.39
CA THR A 446 30.70 -1.55 -1.52
C THR A 446 31.28 -2.79 -2.19
N LEU A 447 32.61 -2.90 -2.23
CA LEU A 447 33.38 -4.04 -2.76
C LEU A 447 33.47 -5.28 -1.85
N SER A 448 33.19 -5.14 -0.55
CA SER A 448 33.23 -6.26 0.42
C SER A 448 31.85 -6.70 0.93
N GLN A 449 30.84 -5.81 0.87
CA GLN A 449 29.43 -6.18 0.92
C GLN A 449 28.91 -6.64 -0.46
N SER A 450 29.83 -6.85 -1.41
CA SER A 450 29.63 -6.98 -2.87
C SER A 450 28.92 -8.20 -3.41
N GLU A 451 28.44 -9.13 -2.60
CA GLU A 451 27.33 -9.98 -3.08
C GLU A 451 26.01 -9.18 -3.18
N MET A 452 25.94 -7.96 -2.59
CA MET A 452 24.83 -7.02 -2.76
C MET A 452 24.98 -6.04 -3.93
N MET A 453 26.11 -6.01 -4.64
CA MET A 453 26.46 -4.90 -5.56
C MET A 453 26.19 -5.17 -7.06
N ILE A 454 25.62 -6.32 -7.43
CA ILE A 454 25.17 -6.51 -8.83
C ILE A 454 24.07 -5.49 -9.21
N LEU A 455 23.43 -4.85 -8.23
CA LEU A 455 22.39 -3.82 -8.42
C LEU A 455 22.88 -2.36 -8.49
N LEU A 456 24.18 -2.07 -8.29
CA LEU A 456 24.71 -0.71 -8.52
C LEU A 456 25.26 -0.48 -9.93
N GLN A 457 25.13 -1.46 -10.83
CA GLN A 457 25.66 -1.38 -12.20
C GLN A 457 24.96 -0.33 -13.09
N TYR A 458 23.90 0.33 -12.61
CA TYR A 458 23.14 1.34 -13.37
C TYR A 458 23.31 2.79 -12.89
N LEU A 459 24.11 3.08 -11.85
CA LEU A 459 24.38 4.46 -11.41
C LEU A 459 25.65 5.08 -12.03
N SER A 460 26.00 4.68 -13.26
CA SER A 460 26.94 5.41 -14.11
C SER A 460 26.18 6.05 -15.27
N ILE A 461 25.62 7.23 -15.02
CA ILE A 461 25.80 8.49 -15.78
C ILE A 461 25.16 9.64 -14.97
#